data_AF-S4N1V5-F1
#
_entry.id   AF-S4N1V5-F1
#
_cell.length_a   1.000
_cell.length_b   1.000
_cell.length_c   1.000
_cell.angle_alpha   90.00
_cell.angle_beta   90.00
_cell.angle_gamma   90.00
#
_symmetry.space_group_name_H-M   'P 1'
#
loop_
_entity.id
_entity.type
_entity.pdbx_description
1 polymer ?
#
loop_
_entity_poly.entity_id
_entity_poly.type
_entity_poly.pdbx_seq_one_letter_code
_entity_poly.pdbx_strand_id
1 'polypeptide(L)'
;MPRAPPPAPAPYGDWLATVFDAWWDERRLRTRVRLFQEIAALLLGAPSRAEAVGLSPMAAVVVETDGAIEQVDSLKSAYAGAAETGLDVFRNSFDEALRHPGVAARQLGERALAAECRGCPVGRVCGGGNYVHRYAPGTGFRHPSVYCADLERLVRHIARRLARTARGTTPDN
;
A
#
# COMPACT_ATOMS: atom_id res chain seq x y z
N MET A 1 6.65 4.79 -33.21
CA MET A 1 6.71 4.38 -31.80
C MET A 1 5.88 3.12 -31.64
N PRO A 2 6.41 2.03 -31.04
CA PRO A 2 5.59 0.87 -30.76
C PRO A 2 4.44 1.27 -29.82
N ARG A 3 3.23 0.87 -30.18
CA ARG A 3 2.01 1.11 -29.41
C ARG A 3 2.17 0.42 -28.06
N ALA A 4 2.02 1.16 -26.96
CA ALA A 4 2.04 0.58 -25.63
C ALA A 4 0.97 -0.53 -25.53
N PRO A 5 1.26 -1.65 -24.86
CA PRO A 5 0.27 -2.70 -24.66
C PRO A 5 -0.98 -2.12 -23.99
N PRO A 6 -2.17 -2.67 -24.28
CA PRO A 6 -3.40 -2.23 -23.63
C PRO A 6 -3.27 -2.41 -22.11
N PRO A 7 -3.80 -1.47 -21.31
CA PRO A 7 -3.73 -1.59 -19.86
C PRO A 7 -4.44 -2.87 -19.42
N ALA A 8 -3.85 -3.56 -18.43
CA ALA A 8 -4.48 -4.72 -17.83
C ALA A 8 -5.85 -4.35 -17.25
N PRO A 9 -6.84 -5.28 -17.27
CA PRO A 9 -8.13 -5.05 -16.63
C PRO A 9 -7.96 -4.66 -15.15
N ALA A 10 -8.78 -3.71 -14.69
CA ALA A 10 -8.75 -3.19 -13.32
C ALA A 10 -10.16 -3.15 -12.70
N PRO A 11 -10.90 -4.28 -12.66
CA PRO A 11 -12.30 -4.28 -12.24
C PRO A 11 -12.50 -3.84 -10.78
N TYR A 12 -11.55 -4.17 -9.90
CA TYR A 12 -11.60 -3.72 -8.51
C TYR A 12 -11.27 -2.24 -8.40
N GLY A 13 -10.33 -1.74 -9.21
CA GLY A 13 -9.99 -0.33 -9.33
C GLY A 13 -11.15 0.52 -9.88
N ASP A 14 -11.90 -0.01 -10.85
CA ASP A 14 -13.10 0.63 -11.40
C ASP A 14 -14.22 0.72 -10.37
N TRP A 15 -14.43 -0.35 -9.63
CA TRP A 15 -15.37 -0.36 -8.51
C TRP A 15 -14.94 0.64 -7.43
N LEU A 16 -13.68 0.61 -6.99
CA LEU A 16 -13.15 1.55 -5.98
C LEU A 16 -13.21 3.00 -6.43
N ALA A 17 -12.98 3.30 -7.71
CA ALA A 17 -13.11 4.64 -8.27
C ALA A 17 -14.57 5.15 -8.19
N THR A 18 -15.53 4.26 -8.47
CA THR A 18 -16.96 4.57 -8.33
C THR A 18 -17.33 4.85 -6.87
N VAL A 19 -16.84 4.03 -5.93
CA VAL A 19 -17.05 4.24 -4.48
C VAL A 19 -16.36 5.53 -4.01
N PHE A 20 -15.17 5.85 -4.55
CA PHE A 20 -14.48 7.11 -4.26
C PHE A 20 -15.30 8.31 -4.68
N ASP A 21 -15.89 8.30 -5.88
CA ASP A 21 -16.72 9.42 -6.34
C ASP A 21 -17.94 9.62 -5.44
N ALA A 22 -18.63 8.52 -5.10
CA ALA A 22 -19.75 8.58 -4.15
C ALA A 22 -19.33 9.15 -2.80
N TRP A 23 -18.18 8.72 -2.27
CA TRP A 23 -17.64 9.19 -1.00
C TRP A 23 -17.18 10.67 -1.06
N TRP A 24 -16.55 11.09 -2.16
CA TRP A 24 -15.99 12.43 -2.31
C TRP A 24 -17.06 13.50 -2.56
N ASP A 25 -18.15 13.13 -3.26
CA ASP A 25 -19.25 14.05 -3.58
C ASP A 25 -20.27 14.20 -2.43
N GLU A 26 -20.13 13.45 -1.34
CA GLU A 26 -20.93 13.68 -0.13
C GLU A 26 -20.65 15.08 0.45
N ARG A 27 -21.70 15.89 0.61
CA ARG A 27 -21.62 17.27 1.13
C ARG A 27 -20.99 17.39 2.52
N ARG A 28 -20.95 16.29 3.27
CA ARG A 28 -20.26 16.16 4.56
C ARG A 28 -19.58 14.81 4.57
N LEU A 29 -18.25 14.78 4.67
CA LEU A 29 -17.47 13.55 4.86
C LEU A 29 -17.80 12.92 6.22
N ARG A 30 -18.89 12.16 6.28
CA ARG A 30 -19.34 11.48 7.51
C ARG A 30 -18.56 10.20 7.75
N THR A 31 -18.22 9.51 6.67
CA THR A 31 -17.50 8.23 6.70
C THR A 31 -16.03 8.45 6.44
N ARG A 32 -15.16 7.85 7.25
CA ARG A 32 -13.72 7.82 7.00
C ARG A 32 -13.37 6.53 6.25
N VAL A 33 -13.01 6.66 4.98
CA VAL A 33 -12.48 5.54 4.19
C VAL A 33 -10.96 5.68 4.13
N ARG A 34 -10.26 4.93 4.98
CA ARG A 34 -8.80 5.07 5.18
C ARG A 34 -8.03 5.02 3.86
N LEU A 35 -8.31 4.05 2.99
CA LEU A 35 -7.60 3.92 1.70
C LEU A 35 -7.66 5.20 0.86
N PHE A 36 -8.84 5.82 0.74
CA PHE A 36 -9.03 7.02 -0.06
C PHE A 36 -8.35 8.23 0.57
N GLN A 37 -8.43 8.37 1.89
CA GLN A 37 -7.76 9.44 2.63
C GLN A 37 -6.23 9.34 2.50
N GLU A 38 -5.67 8.15 2.61
CA GLU A 38 -4.22 7.91 2.49
C GLU A 38 -3.72 8.21 1.08
N ILE A 39 -4.44 7.76 0.03
CA ILE A 39 -4.06 8.07 -1.36
C ILE A 39 -4.15 9.58 -1.61
N ALA A 40 -5.21 10.25 -1.14
CA ALA A 40 -5.34 11.71 -1.29
C ALA A 40 -4.23 12.46 -0.54
N ALA A 41 -3.92 12.06 0.69
CA ALA A 41 -2.84 12.63 1.48
C ALA A 41 -1.48 12.49 0.78
N LEU A 42 -1.16 11.30 0.26
CA LEU A 42 0.06 11.04 -0.52
C LEU A 42 0.14 11.89 -1.78
N LEU A 43 -0.97 12.05 -2.50
CA LEU A 43 -1.04 12.90 -3.69
C LEU A 43 -0.86 14.40 -3.36
N LEU A 44 -1.17 14.80 -2.13
CA LEU A 44 -0.95 16.14 -1.58
C LEU A 44 0.42 16.30 -0.88
N GLY A 45 1.27 15.26 -0.91
CA GLY A 45 2.63 15.29 -0.38
C GLY A 45 2.77 14.92 1.10
N ALA A 46 1.69 14.50 1.76
CA ALA A 46 1.77 13.96 3.13
C ALA A 46 2.21 12.48 3.12
N PRO A 47 2.93 12.00 4.15
CA PRO A 47 3.28 10.59 4.27
C PRO A 47 2.05 9.73 4.55
N SER A 48 2.10 8.44 4.18
CA SER A 48 1.03 7.51 4.52
C SER A 48 1.19 6.98 5.95
N ARG A 49 0.06 6.69 6.58
CA ARG A 49 -0.04 6.05 7.90
C ARG A 49 -0.60 4.63 7.82
N ALA A 50 -0.75 4.09 6.61
CA ALA A 50 -1.30 2.76 6.37
C ALA A 50 -0.30 1.85 5.67
N GLU A 51 -0.43 0.55 5.90
CA GLU A 51 0.36 -0.49 5.23
C GLU A 51 0.02 -0.63 3.74
N ALA A 52 -1.22 -0.32 3.37
CA ALA A 52 -1.77 -0.71 2.08
C ALA A 52 -1.24 0.10 0.90
N VAL A 53 -0.80 1.34 1.14
CA VAL A 53 -0.32 2.29 0.13
C VAL A 53 0.80 3.16 0.70
N GLY A 54 1.59 3.76 -0.18
CA GLY A 54 2.74 4.59 0.20
C GLY A 54 3.96 3.77 0.59
N LEU A 55 5.04 4.50 0.89
CA LEU A 55 6.36 3.93 1.17
C LEU A 55 6.86 4.25 2.58
N SER A 56 5.94 4.70 3.44
CA SER A 56 6.28 5.03 4.81
C SER A 56 6.76 3.75 5.53
N PRO A 57 7.90 3.79 6.23
CA PRO A 57 8.40 2.63 6.95
C PRO A 57 7.35 2.13 7.95
N MET A 58 7.15 0.83 8.00
CA MET A 58 6.17 0.23 8.91
C MET A 58 6.85 -0.77 9.83
N ALA A 59 7.12 -0.34 11.06
CA ALA A 59 7.62 -1.17 12.14
C ALA A 59 6.44 -1.65 13.00
N ALA A 60 5.99 -2.88 12.74
CA ALA A 60 4.92 -3.52 13.50
C ALA A 60 5.26 -4.99 13.71
N VAL A 61 4.88 -5.50 14.88
CA VAL A 61 4.95 -6.91 15.26
C VAL A 61 3.61 -7.32 15.85
N VAL A 62 3.30 -8.60 15.77
CA VAL A 62 2.14 -9.22 16.43
C VAL A 62 2.66 -10.04 17.59
N VAL A 63 1.95 -10.04 18.71
CA VAL A 63 2.23 -10.92 19.85
C VAL A 63 1.09 -11.93 19.91
N GLU A 64 1.41 -13.19 19.66
CA GLU A 64 0.48 -14.30 19.76
C GLU A 64 0.15 -14.65 21.20
N THR A 65 -0.91 -15.44 21.40
CA THR A 65 -1.43 -15.77 22.74
C THR A 65 -0.47 -16.62 23.57
N ASP A 66 0.49 -17.30 22.94
CA ASP A 66 1.55 -18.09 23.59
C ASP A 66 2.83 -17.27 23.89
N GLY A 67 2.87 -16.01 23.45
CA GLY A 67 4.03 -15.13 23.60
C GLY A 67 4.93 -15.04 22.38
N ALA A 68 4.66 -15.80 21.31
CA ALA A 68 5.42 -15.69 20.07
C ALA A 68 5.30 -14.27 19.48
N ILE A 69 6.43 -13.72 19.06
CA ILE A 69 6.48 -12.46 18.32
C ILE A 69 6.47 -12.81 16.83
N GLU A 70 5.48 -12.35 16.10
CA GLU A 70 5.35 -12.54 14.67
C GLU A 70 5.46 -11.22 13.91
N GLN A 71 5.68 -11.34 12.60
CA GLN A 71 5.38 -10.27 11.67
C GLN A 71 3.85 -10.09 11.58
N VAL A 72 3.38 -9.12 10.78
CA VAL A 72 1.94 -8.86 10.67
C VAL A 72 1.15 -10.07 10.15
N ASP A 73 -0.05 -10.25 10.71
CA ASP A 73 -0.95 -11.39 10.41
C ASP A 73 -1.25 -11.57 8.93
N SER A 74 -1.28 -10.48 8.16
CA SER A 74 -1.56 -10.54 6.72
C SER A 74 -0.59 -11.49 6.02
N LEU A 75 0.67 -11.62 6.48
CA LEU A 75 1.67 -12.52 5.91
C LEU A 75 1.27 -14.00 5.99
N LYS A 76 0.45 -14.42 6.95
CA LYS A 76 -0.05 -15.80 7.06
C LYS A 76 -0.78 -16.26 5.78
N SER A 77 -1.26 -15.33 4.95
CA SER A 77 -1.88 -15.63 3.66
C SER A 77 -0.89 -15.93 2.51
N ALA A 78 0.40 -15.61 2.66
CA ALA A 78 1.39 -15.83 1.61
C ALA A 78 1.83 -17.30 1.51
N TYR A 79 2.18 -17.90 2.65
CA TYR A 79 2.54 -19.32 2.79
C TYR A 79 2.59 -19.69 4.29
N ALA A 80 2.61 -20.99 4.58
CA ALA A 80 2.70 -21.49 5.95
C ALA A 80 3.99 -21.01 6.64
N GLY A 81 3.86 -20.43 7.84
CA GLY A 81 4.98 -19.88 8.61
C GLY A 81 5.53 -18.54 8.12
N ALA A 82 4.91 -17.88 7.14
CA ALA A 82 5.41 -16.62 6.57
C ALA A 82 5.53 -15.47 7.59
N ALA A 83 4.73 -15.49 8.66
CA ALA A 83 4.74 -14.48 9.70
C ALA A 83 5.73 -14.82 10.84
N GLU A 84 6.17 -16.07 10.96
CA GLU A 84 7.01 -16.53 12.06
C GLU A 84 8.35 -15.78 12.09
N THR A 85 8.80 -15.41 13.30
CA THR A 85 10.14 -14.82 13.50
C THR A 85 11.04 -15.70 14.37
N GLY A 86 10.46 -16.69 15.07
CA GLY A 86 11.15 -17.51 16.06
C GLY A 86 11.48 -16.76 17.38
N LEU A 87 11.00 -15.53 17.55
CA LEU A 87 11.19 -14.72 18.75
C LEU A 87 10.01 -14.85 19.71
N ASP A 88 10.27 -14.58 20.98
CA ASP A 88 9.29 -14.73 22.06
C ASP A 88 9.41 -13.58 23.07
N VAL A 89 8.28 -13.05 23.56
CA VAL A 89 8.24 -11.87 24.45
C VAL A 89 8.91 -12.10 25.81
N PHE A 90 9.06 -13.35 26.26
CA PHE A 90 9.73 -13.68 27.51
C PHE A 90 11.24 -13.84 27.36
N ARG A 91 11.75 -13.97 26.12
CA ARG A 91 13.16 -14.26 25.83
C ARG A 91 13.85 -13.21 24.99
N ASN A 92 13.09 -12.40 24.26
CA ASN A 92 13.61 -11.44 23.30
C ASN A 92 13.02 -10.05 23.51
N SER A 93 13.82 -9.05 23.17
CA SER A 93 13.42 -7.65 23.11
C SER A 93 12.74 -7.30 21.77
N PHE A 94 11.92 -6.25 21.76
CA PHE A 94 11.39 -5.73 20.49
C PHE A 94 12.48 -5.14 19.59
N ASP A 95 13.62 -4.72 20.14
CA ASP A 95 14.77 -4.30 19.34
C ASP A 95 15.36 -5.46 18.53
N GLU A 96 15.37 -6.68 19.07
CA GLU A 96 15.74 -7.88 18.30
C GLU A 96 14.70 -8.15 17.21
N ALA A 97 13.42 -8.01 17.50
CA ALA A 97 12.36 -8.16 16.50
C ALA A 97 12.46 -7.14 15.35
N LEU A 98 12.84 -5.88 15.64
CA LEU A 98 13.07 -4.86 14.61
C LEU A 98 14.24 -5.20 13.68
N ARG A 99 15.23 -5.98 14.16
CA ARG A 99 16.37 -6.44 13.36
C ARG A 99 16.07 -7.72 12.57
N HIS A 100 14.93 -8.38 12.82
CA HIS A 100 14.54 -9.57 12.07
C HIS A 100 14.43 -9.26 10.56
N PRO A 101 15.00 -10.07 9.65
CA PRO A 101 15.04 -9.77 8.22
C PRO A 101 13.67 -9.48 7.60
N GLY A 102 12.62 -10.21 8.02
CA GLY A 102 11.26 -9.98 7.54
C GLY A 102 10.66 -8.63 7.96
N VAL A 103 10.99 -8.17 9.18
CA VAL A 103 10.56 -6.85 9.69
C VAL A 103 11.38 -5.73 9.04
N ALA A 104 12.69 -5.93 8.92
CA ALA A 104 13.62 -4.98 8.30
C ALA A 104 13.32 -4.77 6.81
N ALA A 105 12.89 -5.82 6.08
CA ALA A 105 12.54 -5.73 4.66
C ALA A 105 11.46 -4.67 4.37
N ARG A 106 10.55 -4.46 5.33
CA ARG A 106 9.46 -3.49 5.25
C ARG A 106 9.88 -2.05 5.54
N GLN A 107 11.11 -1.84 6.03
CA GLN A 107 11.70 -0.51 6.23
C GLN A 107 12.47 0.00 5.00
N LEU A 108 12.66 -0.85 3.98
CA LEU A 108 13.54 -0.55 2.85
C LEU A 108 12.93 0.45 1.84
N GLY A 109 11.63 0.74 1.93
CA GLY A 109 10.93 1.66 1.04
C GLY A 109 11.08 1.26 -0.43
N GLU A 110 11.47 2.22 -1.29
CA GLU A 110 11.64 2.02 -2.73
C GLU A 110 12.62 0.88 -3.09
N ARG A 111 13.62 0.61 -2.24
CA ARG A 111 14.63 -0.43 -2.50
C ARG A 111 14.06 -1.84 -2.47
N ALA A 112 12.95 -2.05 -1.76
CA ALA A 112 12.25 -3.34 -1.71
C ALA A 112 11.34 -3.59 -2.91
N LEU A 113 11.12 -2.59 -3.77
CA LEU A 113 10.18 -2.71 -4.89
C LEU A 113 10.75 -3.51 -6.08
N ALA A 114 9.83 -4.12 -6.83
CA ALA A 114 10.09 -4.68 -8.16
C ALA A 114 10.64 -3.62 -9.12
N ALA A 115 11.31 -4.04 -10.18
CA ALA A 115 11.95 -3.11 -11.13
C ALA A 115 10.90 -2.21 -11.81
N GLU A 116 9.77 -2.78 -12.17
CA GLU A 116 8.62 -2.13 -12.80
C GLU A 116 8.04 -1.03 -11.91
N CYS A 117 7.97 -1.27 -10.60
CA CYS A 117 7.44 -0.30 -9.64
C CYS A 117 8.35 0.91 -9.44
N ARG A 118 9.68 0.75 -9.57
CA ARG A 118 10.65 1.85 -9.39
C ARG A 118 10.56 2.90 -10.50
N GLY A 119 10.15 2.50 -11.70
CA GLY A 119 9.88 3.41 -12.83
C GLY A 119 8.41 3.85 -12.96
N CYS A 120 7.52 3.35 -12.10
CA CYS A 120 6.09 3.58 -12.22
C CYS A 120 5.73 5.02 -11.78
N PRO A 121 5.00 5.81 -12.61
CA PRO A 121 4.64 7.19 -12.28
C PRO A 121 3.80 7.36 -11.00
N VAL A 122 3.08 6.32 -10.59
CA VAL A 122 2.29 6.30 -9.35
C VAL A 122 2.95 5.50 -8.23
N GLY A 123 4.16 4.97 -8.46
CA GLY A 123 4.84 4.04 -7.54
C GLY A 123 5.09 4.62 -6.15
N ARG A 124 5.35 5.93 -6.05
CA ARG A 124 5.51 6.62 -4.76
C ARG A 124 4.21 6.74 -3.96
N VAL A 125 3.07 6.71 -4.65
CA VAL A 125 1.74 6.78 -4.03
C VAL A 125 1.25 5.38 -3.68
N CYS A 126 1.30 4.41 -4.61
CA CYS A 126 0.81 3.07 -4.28
C CYS A 126 1.81 2.26 -3.43
N GLY A 127 3.10 2.58 -3.46
CA GLY A 127 4.14 1.85 -2.72
C GLY A 127 4.35 0.40 -3.17
N GLY A 128 3.85 0.04 -4.35
CA GLY A 128 3.74 -1.36 -4.78
C GLY A 128 2.62 -2.14 -4.08
N GLY A 129 1.71 -1.47 -3.37
CA GLY A 129 0.63 -2.09 -2.60
C GLY A 129 1.10 -2.75 -1.29
N ASN A 130 0.16 -3.41 -0.60
CA ASN A 130 0.46 -4.16 0.62
C ASN A 130 1.54 -5.22 0.35
N TYR A 131 2.49 -5.35 1.27
CA TYR A 131 3.64 -6.25 1.15
C TYR A 131 3.27 -7.69 0.81
N VAL A 132 2.22 -8.22 1.44
CA VAL A 132 1.82 -9.62 1.25
C VAL A 132 1.33 -9.91 -0.16
N HIS A 133 0.71 -8.93 -0.82
CA HIS A 133 0.18 -9.06 -2.18
C HIS A 133 1.27 -9.16 -3.25
N ARG A 134 2.55 -9.09 -2.85
CA ARG A 134 3.72 -9.16 -3.74
C ARG A 134 4.42 -10.52 -3.69
N TYR A 135 3.92 -11.47 -2.91
CA TYR A 135 4.53 -12.79 -2.80
C TYR A 135 4.37 -13.58 -4.10
N ALA A 136 5.46 -14.20 -4.56
CA ALA A 136 5.43 -15.27 -5.54
C ALA A 136 6.32 -16.44 -5.09
N PRO A 137 5.89 -17.70 -5.32
CA PRO A 137 6.69 -18.88 -5.00
C PRO A 137 8.09 -18.82 -5.63
N GLY A 138 9.10 -19.25 -4.87
CA GLY A 138 10.50 -19.35 -5.31
C GLY A 138 11.25 -18.02 -5.46
N THR A 139 10.56 -16.87 -5.45
CA THR A 139 11.18 -15.56 -5.72
C THR A 139 10.82 -14.48 -4.69
N GLY A 140 9.95 -14.79 -3.72
CA GLY A 140 9.68 -13.96 -2.55
C GLY A 140 8.78 -12.77 -2.87
N PHE A 141 9.05 -11.61 -2.26
CA PHE A 141 8.12 -10.46 -2.23
C PHE A 141 8.50 -9.27 -3.13
N ARG A 142 9.48 -9.42 -4.02
CA ARG A 142 9.96 -8.33 -4.90
C ARG A 142 9.22 -8.29 -6.24
N HIS A 143 7.90 -8.45 -6.21
CA HIS A 143 7.02 -8.41 -7.38
C HIS A 143 6.04 -7.25 -7.31
N PRO A 144 5.43 -6.84 -8.44
CA PRO A 144 4.24 -6.01 -8.39
C PRO A 144 3.13 -6.68 -7.56
N SER A 145 2.30 -5.86 -6.90
CA SER A 145 1.11 -6.38 -6.21
C SER A 145 0.17 -7.06 -7.20
N VAL A 146 -0.54 -8.11 -6.76
CA VAL A 146 -1.64 -8.72 -7.52
C VAL A 146 -2.76 -7.70 -7.86
N TYR A 147 -2.83 -6.56 -7.16
CA TYR A 147 -3.73 -5.44 -7.42
C TYR A 147 -3.06 -4.27 -8.15
N CYS A 148 -1.94 -4.49 -8.85
CA CYS A 148 -1.17 -3.40 -9.47
C CYS A 148 -2.00 -2.53 -10.41
N ALA A 149 -2.77 -3.16 -11.32
CA ALA A 149 -3.61 -2.43 -12.27
C ALA A 149 -4.74 -1.65 -11.57
N ASP A 150 -5.36 -2.25 -10.56
CA ASP A 150 -6.43 -1.64 -9.76
C ASP A 150 -5.93 -0.43 -8.96
N LEU A 151 -4.77 -0.56 -8.32
CA LEU A 151 -4.13 0.53 -7.57
C LEU A 151 -3.74 1.67 -8.49
N GLU A 152 -3.16 1.39 -9.66
CA GLU A 152 -2.84 2.42 -10.65
C GLU A 152 -4.10 3.15 -11.12
N ARG A 153 -5.17 2.40 -11.45
CA ARG A 153 -6.45 2.95 -11.86
C ARG A 153 -7.02 3.89 -10.80
N LEU A 154 -7.06 3.45 -9.55
CA LEU A 154 -7.58 4.23 -8.42
C LEU A 154 -6.75 5.50 -8.17
N VAL A 155 -5.43 5.39 -8.08
CA VAL A 155 -4.55 6.55 -7.83
C VAL A 155 -4.71 7.60 -8.91
N ARG A 156 -4.71 7.20 -10.19
CA ARG A 156 -4.93 8.13 -11.31
C ARG A 156 -6.32 8.76 -11.30
N HIS A 157 -7.33 8.03 -10.84
CA HIS A 157 -8.68 8.58 -10.67
C HIS A 157 -8.71 9.67 -9.60
N ILE A 158 -8.20 9.37 -8.40
CA ILE A 158 -8.17 10.31 -7.28
C ILE A 158 -7.35 11.56 -7.64
N ALA A 159 -6.18 11.40 -8.27
CA ALA A 159 -5.37 12.52 -8.72
C ALA A 159 -6.13 13.47 -9.66
N ARG A 160 -6.89 12.91 -10.62
CA ARG A 160 -7.73 13.71 -11.53
C ARG A 160 -8.87 14.41 -10.77
N ARG A 161 -9.50 13.75 -9.80
CA ARG A 161 -10.56 14.33 -8.96
C ARG A 161 -10.05 15.52 -8.16
N LEU A 162 -8.94 15.36 -7.44
CA LEU A 162 -8.31 16.43 -6.67
C LEU A 162 -7.94 17.64 -7.56
N ALA A 163 -7.34 17.40 -8.72
CA ALA A 163 -6.97 18.47 -9.64
C ALA A 163 -8.18 19.22 -10.21
N ARG A 164 -9.33 18.55 -10.40
CA ARG A 164 -10.59 19.22 -10.80
C ARG A 164 -11.14 20.08 -9.67
N THR A 165 -11.16 19.56 -8.44
CA THR A 165 -11.63 20.33 -7.28
C THR A 165 -10.78 21.59 -7.07
N ALA A 166 -9.45 21.48 -7.14
CA ALA A 166 -8.56 22.63 -6.99
C ALA A 166 -8.78 23.74 -8.03
N ARG A 167 -9.09 23.37 -9.29
CA ARG A 167 -9.40 24.33 -10.36
C ARG A 167 -10.76 25.01 -10.19
N GLY A 168 -11.75 24.28 -9.67
CA GLY A 168 -13.09 24.81 -9.40
C GLY A 168 -13.17 25.72 -8.17
N THR A 169 -12.12 25.79 -7.34
CA THR A 169 -12.03 26.66 -6.16
C THR A 169 -11.31 27.99 -6.38
N THR A 170 -10.99 28.35 -7.63
CA THR A 170 -10.42 29.68 -7.92
C THR A 170 -11.49 30.74 -7.64
N PRO A 171 -11.26 31.72 -6.73
CA PRO A 171 -12.21 32.80 -6.51
C PRO A 171 -12.24 33.67 -7.78
N ASP A 172 -13.42 33.93 -8.32
CA ASP A 172 -13.61 35.03 -9.26
C ASP A 172 -13.22 36.33 -8.54
N ASN A 173 -12.25 37.05 -9.10
CA ASN A 173 -11.85 38.39 -8.68
C ASN A 173 -12.60 39.44 -9.50
#